data_AF-M1BV03-F1
#
_entry.id   AF-M1BV03-F1
#
_cell.length_a   1.000
_cell.length_b   1.000
_cell.length_c   1.000
_cell.angle_alpha   90.00
_cell.angle_beta   90.00
_cell.angle_gamma   90.00
#
_symmetry.space_group_name_H-M   'P 1'
#
loop_
_entity.id
_entity.type
_entity.pdbx_description
1 polymer ?
#
loop_
_entity_poly.entity_id
_entity_poly.type
_entity_poly.pdbx_seq_one_letter_code
_entity_poly.pdbx_strand_id
1 'polypeptide(L)' 'MKVIELSYDHLPHHLKPCFLYLASFPKDTAIISSTLKDFWHAEGLVEQAAMKSVEDFPVAW' A
#
# COMPACT_ATOMS: atom_id res chain seq x y z
N MET A 1 20.70 -12.24 1.27
CA MET A 1 19.24 -12.01 1.06
C MET A 1 18.36 -12.31 2.28
N LYS A 2 18.82 -13.08 3.28
CA LYS A 2 18.07 -13.39 4.52
C LYS A 2 17.40 -12.19 5.21
N VAL A 3 18.05 -11.02 5.22
CA VAL A 3 17.48 -9.82 5.88
C VAL A 3 16.18 -9.36 5.22
N ILE A 4 16.11 -9.42 3.88
CA ILE A 4 14.91 -9.02 3.12
C ILE A 4 13.79 -10.04 3.30
N GLU A 5 14.15 -11.33 3.26
CA GLU A 5 13.23 -12.44 3.49
C GLU A 5 12.58 -12.36 4.88
N LEU A 6 13.38 -12.18 5.94
CA LEU A 6 12.86 -12.00 7.30
C LEU A 6 11.97 -10.76 7.41
N SER A 7 12.39 -9.64 6.80
CA SER A 7 11.57 -8.42 6.79
C SER A 7 10.23 -8.64 6.09
N TYR A 8 10.22 -9.42 5.01
CA TYR A 8 9.02 -9.77 4.26
C TYR A 8 8.10 -10.72 5.05
N ASP A 9 8.67 -11.69 5.78
CA ASP A 9 7.91 -12.61 6.62
C ASP A 9 7.18 -11.89 7.76
N HIS A 10 7.84 -10.90 8.37
CA HIS A 10 7.28 -10.07 9.44
C HIS A 10 6.35 -8.96 8.94
N LEU A 11 6.23 -8.76 7.63
CA LEU A 11 5.38 -7.72 7.07
C LEU A 11 3.89 -8.09 7.17
N PRO A 12 2.99 -7.17 7.56
CA PRO A 12 1.55 -7.41 7.54
C PRO A 12 1.07 -7.89 6.17
N HIS A 13 0.13 -8.84 6.15
CA HIS A 13 -0.34 -9.48 4.91
C HIS A 13 -0.79 -8.50 3.81
N HIS A 14 -1.47 -7.41 4.18
CA HIS A 14 -1.94 -6.40 3.24
C HIS A 14 -0.81 -5.56 2.60
N LEU A 15 0.39 -5.52 3.21
CA LEU A 15 1.54 -4.78 2.69
C LEU A 15 2.48 -5.66 1.86
N LYS A 16 2.37 -7.00 1.96
CA LYS A 16 3.20 -7.93 1.17
C LYS A 16 3.08 -7.68 -0.34
N PRO A 17 1.89 -7.46 -0.92
CA PRO A 17 1.76 -7.11 -2.33
C PRO A 17 2.43 -5.77 -2.68
N CYS A 18 2.30 -4.75 -1.83
CA CYS A 18 2.94 -3.44 -2.02
C CYS A 18 4.47 -3.55 -2.08
N PHE A 19 5.05 -4.38 -1.20
CA PHE A 19 6.49 -4.64 -1.19
C PHE A 19 6.95 -5.36 -2.46
N LEU A 20 6.20 -6.38 -2.91
CA LEU A 20 6.50 -7.08 -4.16
C LEU A 20 6.40 -6.18 -5.39
N TYR A 21 5.46 -5.24 -5.40
CA TYR A 21 5.28 -4.29 -6.50
C TYR A 21 6.54 -3.44 -6.76
N LEU A 22 7.39 -3.22 -5.74
CA LEU A 22 8.66 -2.51 -5.91
C LEU A 22 9.60 -3.23 -6.89
N ALA A 23 9.48 -4.55 -7.03
CA ALA A 23 10.29 -5.33 -7.97
C ALA A 23 9.89 -5.13 -9.44
N SER A 24 8.75 -4.47 -9.71
CA SER A 24 8.32 -4.11 -11.07
C SER A 24 9.15 -2.98 -11.69
N PHE A 25 9.88 -2.22 -10.86
CA PHE A 25 10.73 -1.14 -11.32
C PHE A 25 12.17 -1.61 -11.55
N PRO A 26 12.90 -1.01 -12.51
CA PRO A 26 14.32 -1.25 -12.65
C PRO A 26 15.07 -0.96 -11.35
N LYS A 27 16.16 -1.70 -11.13
CA LYS A 27 17.04 -1.45 -9.98
C LYS A 27 17.51 0.00 -9.96
N ASP A 28 17.61 0.58 -8.76
CA ASP A 28 18.11 1.94 -8.52
C ASP A 28 17.24 3.06 -9.15
N THR A 29 15.95 2.77 -9.41
CA THR A 29 14.98 3.78 -9.87
C THR A 29 14.54 4.68 -8.73
N ALA A 30 14.66 6.00 -8.92
CA ALA A 30 14.10 6.99 -8.00
C ALA A 30 12.59 7.16 -8.26
N ILE A 31 11.77 7.00 -7.22
CA ILE A 31 10.32 7.15 -7.30
C ILE A 31 9.85 8.00 -6.13
N ILE A 32 8.95 8.94 -6.41
CA ILE A 32 8.32 9.78 -5.38
C ILE A 32 7.29 8.93 -4.65
N SER A 33 7.28 9.00 -3.31
CA SER A 33 6.41 8.18 -2.47
C SER A 33 4.92 8.39 -2.74
N SER A 34 4.49 9.59 -3.12
CA SER A 34 3.10 9.87 -3.52
C SER A 34 2.73 9.13 -4.80
N THR A 35 3.59 9.18 -5.81
CA THR A 35 3.38 8.48 -7.09
C THR A 35 3.33 6.97 -6.89
N LEU A 36 4.18 6.42 -6.02
CA LEU A 36 4.15 5.00 -5.67
C LEU A 36 2.82 4.60 -4.99
N LYS A 37 2.29 5.45 -4.11
CA LYS A 37 0.97 5.22 -3.50
C LYS A 37 -0.14 5.25 -4.55
N ASP A 38 -0.09 6.18 -5.50
CA ASP A 38 -1.08 6.25 -6.58
C ASP A 38 -1.08 4.97 -7.42
N PHE A 39 0.09 4.41 -7.73
CA PHE A 39 0.21 3.11 -8.39
C PHE A 39 -0.39 1.98 -7.55
N TRP A 40 -0.06 1.92 -6.25
CA TRP A 40 -0.64 0.91 -5.37
C TRP A 40 -2.16 1.01 -5.26
N HIS A 41 -2.72 2.22 -5.29
CA HIS A 41 -4.17 2.41 -5.35
C HIS A 41 -4.77 1.95 -6.68
N ALA A 42 -4.13 2.29 -7.81
CA ALA A 42 -4.60 1.89 -9.14
C ALA A 42 -4.58 0.36 -9.33
N GLU A 43 -3.61 -0.31 -8.73
CA GLU A 43 -3.46 -1.78 -8.72
C GLU A 43 -4.35 -2.46 -7.66
N GLY A 44 -5.05 -1.69 -6.81
CA GLY A 44 -5.88 -2.22 -5.73
C GLY A 44 -5.10 -2.86 -4.58
N LEU A 45 -3.80 -2.56 -4.45
CA LEU A 45 -2.93 -3.06 -3.37
C LEU A 45 -3.16 -2.35 -2.05
N VAL A 46 -3.66 -1.12 -2.11
CA VAL A 46 -4.04 -0.31 -0.94
C VAL A 46 -5.44 0.22 -1.18
N GLU A 47 -6.33 0.02 -0.20
CA GLU A 47 -7.65 0.66 -0.20
C GLU A 47 -7.46 2.15 -0.41
N GLN A 48 -8.15 2.72 -1.41
CA GLN A 48 -8.29 4.17 -1.45
C GLN A 48 -8.81 4.57 -0.08
N ALA A 49 -8.07 5.43 0.61
CA ALA A 49 -8.63 6.12 1.76
C ALA A 49 -9.78 6.93 1.18
N ALA A 50 -10.96 6.30 1.12
CA ALA A 50 -12.19 6.95 0.81
C ALA A 50 -12.19 8.12 1.75
N MET A 51 -12.10 9.32 1.17
CA MET A 51 -12.25 10.58 1.85
C MET A 51 -13.42 10.35 2.80
N LYS A 52 -13.14 10.19 4.10
CA LYS A 52 -14.19 9.91 5.07
C LYS A 52 -15.02 11.18 5.11
N SER A 53 -15.97 11.31 4.19
CA SER A 53 -17.04 12.26 4.28
C SER A 53 -17.69 11.95 5.62
N VAL A 54 -17.54 12.88 6.56
CA VAL A 54 -18.11 12.82 7.90
C VAL A 54 -19.62 12.91 7.75
N GLU A 55 -20.26 11.78 7.47
CA GLU A 55 -21.70 11.61 7.62
C GLU A 55 -21.96 10.22 8.20
N ASP A 56 -21.62 10.07 9.48
CA ASP A 56 -22.27 9.10 10.36
C ASP A 56 -22.94 9.91 11.48
N PHE A 57 -24.16 10.40 11.20
CA PHE A 57 -25.13 10.64 12.26
C PHE A 57 -25.95 9.37 12.36
N PRO A 58 -25.75 8.53 13.40
CA PRO A 58 -26.64 7.40 13.63
C PRO A 58 -28.02 7.97 13.96
N VAL A 59 -28.98 7.73 13.07
CA VAL A 59 -30.39 8.03 13.33
C VAL A 59 -30.82 7.13 14.47
N ALA A 60 -30.95 7.71 15.66
CA ALA A 60 -31.50 7.02 16.82
C ALA A 60 -32.96 6.65 16.53
N TRP A 61 -33.25 5.36 16.56
CA TRP A 61 -34.57 4.79 16.88
C TRP A 61 -34.38 3.72 17.95
#